data_AF-A0A357CWK2-F1
#
_entry.id   AF-A0A357CWK2-F1
#
_cell.length_a   1.000
_cell.length_b   1.000
_cell.length_c   1.000
_cell.angle_alpha   90.00
_cell.angle_beta   90.00
_cell.angle_gamma   90.00
#
_symmetry.space_group_name_H-M   'P 1'
#
loop_
_entity.id
_entity.type
_entity.pdbx_description
1 polymer ?
#
loop_
_entity_poly.entity_id
_entity_poly.type
_entity_poly.pdbx_seq_one_letter_code
_entity_poly.pdbx_strand_id
1 'polypeptide(L)' 'RYGGLKQLDPVGPNGEFIVDYSVYDAIRAGFDKVVFIIKEENLSLFKETIGNRIAGHINVEYAFQRLD' A
#
# COMPACT_ATOMS: atom_id res chain seq x y z
N ARG A 1 -18.04 -7.16 5.14
CA ARG A 1 -17.85 -6.22 6.29
C ARG A 1 -16.45 -5.63 6.13
N TYR A 2 -16.32 -4.30 6.21
CA TYR A 2 -15.18 -3.44 5.79
C TYR A 2 -15.12 -3.14 4.29
N GLY A 3 -16.03 -2.25 3.84
CA GLY A 3 -15.96 -1.63 2.53
C GLY A 3 -15.23 -0.30 2.61
N GLY A 4 -14.27 -0.08 1.70
CA GLY A 4 -13.88 1.25 1.27
C GLY A 4 -12.45 1.65 1.62
N LEU A 5 -12.25 2.24 2.80
CA LEU A 5 -11.10 3.14 2.99
C LEU A 5 -10.50 3.20 4.40
N LYS A 6 -11.03 2.47 5.40
CA LYS A 6 -10.54 2.56 6.80
C LYS A 6 -9.15 1.92 7.05
N GLN A 7 -8.59 1.20 6.09
CA GLN A 7 -7.22 0.68 6.18
C GLN A 7 -6.16 1.69 5.72
N LEU A 8 -6.61 2.81 5.13
CA LEU A 8 -5.81 3.98 4.83
C LEU A 8 -5.99 5.05 5.92
N ASP A 9 -6.49 4.70 7.10
CA ASP A 9 -6.43 5.61 8.23
C ASP A 9 -4.99 5.59 8.77
N PRO A 10 -4.36 6.76 8.97
CA PRO A 10 -3.05 6.83 9.58
C PRO A 10 -3.09 6.24 10.99
N VAL A 11 -2.18 5.32 11.29
CA VAL A 11 -2.10 4.61 12.58
C VAL A 11 -0.90 5.05 13.41
N GLY A 12 0.11 5.67 12.77
CA GLY A 12 1.33 6.11 13.44
C GLY A 12 1.31 7.57 13.90
N PRO A 13 2.20 7.96 14.82
CA PRO A 13 2.29 9.33 15.35
C PRO A 13 2.61 10.37 14.27
N ASN A 14 3.16 9.96 13.12
CA ASN A 14 3.50 10.84 11.99
C ASN A 14 2.59 10.64 10.77
N GLY A 15 1.49 9.90 10.91
CA GLY A 15 0.61 9.59 9.80
C GLY A 15 1.06 8.42 8.93
N GLU A 16 1.83 7.47 9.49
CA GLU A 16 2.16 6.21 8.81
C GLU A 16 0.92 5.30 8.71
N PHE A 17 0.84 4.57 7.61
CA PHE A 17 -0.17 3.54 7.41
C PHE A 17 0.36 2.18 7.87
N ILE A 18 -0.54 1.25 8.21
CA ILE A 18 -0.15 -0.14 8.56
C ILE A 18 0.69 -0.77 7.45
N VAL A 19 0.38 -0.46 6.19
CA VAL A 19 1.12 -0.94 5.01
C VAL A 19 2.60 -0.54 5.03
N ASP A 20 2.94 0.63 5.58
CA ASP A 20 4.34 1.10 5.61
C ASP A 20 5.21 0.17 6.46
N TYR A 21 4.68 -0.29 7.59
CA TYR A 21 5.36 -1.25 8.47
C TYR A 21 5.53 -2.61 7.79
N SER A 22 4.48 -3.13 7.14
CA SER A 22 4.54 -4.40 6.43
C SER A 22 5.59 -4.38 5.31
N VAL A 23 5.71 -3.27 4.58
CA VAL A 23 6.69 -3.14 3.50
C VAL A 23 8.10 -2.94 4.06
N TYR A 24 8.25 -2.18 5.15
CA TYR A 24 9.53 -2.05 5.83
C TYR A 24 10.08 -3.41 6.29
N ASP A 25 9.24 -4.24 6.90
CA ASP A 25 9.62 -5.59 7.32
C ASP A 25 9.96 -6.48 6.12
N ALA A 26 9.22 -6.36 5.01
CA ALA A 26 9.52 -7.09 3.78
C ALA A 26 10.89 -6.69 3.21
N ILE A 27 11.21 -5.40 3.16
CA ILE A 27 12.54 -4.93 2.72
C ILE A 27 13.63 -5.51 3.63
N ARG A 28 13.43 -5.48 4.95
CA ARG A 28 14.40 -6.03 5.92
C ARG A 28 14.56 -7.54 5.83
N ALA A 29 13.51 -8.26 5.42
CA ALA A 29 13.55 -9.69 5.16
C ALA A 29 14.22 -10.04 3.81
N GLY A 30 14.57 -9.04 3.00
CA GLY A 30 15.26 -9.23 1.72
C GLY A 30 14.34 -9.38 0.51
N PHE A 31 13.05 -9.02 0.63
CA PHE A 31 12.18 -8.91 -0.53
C PHE A 31 12.52 -7.64 -1.34
N ASP A 32 12.47 -7.76 -2.66
CA ASP A 32 12.82 -6.70 -3.61
C ASP A 32 11.61 -6.15 -4.37
N LYS A 33 10.43 -6.75 -4.19
CA LYS A 33 9.19 -6.39 -4.86
C LYS A 33 7.96 -6.57 -3.95
N VAL A 34 7.02 -5.62 -4.07
CA VAL A 34 5.70 -5.65 -3.43
C VAL A 34 4.62 -5.45 -4.49
N VAL A 35 3.54 -6.24 -4.40
CA VAL A 35 2.37 -6.11 -5.28
C VAL A 35 1.15 -5.72 -4.44
N PHE A 36 0.58 -4.55 -4.70
CA PHE A 36 -0.65 -4.10 -4.05
C PHE A 36 -1.87 -4.56 -4.82
N ILE A 37 -2.74 -5.32 -4.15
CA ILE A 37 -4.05 -5.69 -4.70
C ILE A 37 -5.05 -4.64 -4.25
N ILE A 38 -5.55 -3.85 -5.20
CA ILE A 38 -6.47 -2.74 -4.94
C ILE A 38 -7.63 -2.75 -5.92
N LYS A 39 -8.69 -2.00 -5.59
CA LYS A 39 -9.71 -1.65 -6.58
C LYS A 39 -9.17 -0.61 -7.56
N GLU A 40 -9.57 -0.71 -8.82
CA GLU A 40 -9.14 0.20 -9.88
C GLU A 40 -9.48 1.68 -9.57
N GLU A 41 -10.63 1.93 -8.97
CA GLU A 41 -11.07 3.27 -8.51
C GLU A 41 -10.14 3.91 -7.46
N ASN A 42 -9.38 3.11 -6.71
CA ASN A 42 -8.51 3.59 -5.63
C ASN A 42 -7.06 3.82 -6.09
N LEU A 43 -6.72 3.52 -7.35
CA LEU A 43 -5.35 3.58 -7.85
C LEU A 43 -4.70 4.95 -7.66
N SER A 44 -5.39 6.01 -8.06
CA SER A 44 -4.85 7.38 -8.00
C SER A 44 -4.56 7.79 -6.56
N LEU A 45 -5.54 7.58 -5.67
CA LEU A 45 -5.38 7.89 -4.24
C LEU A 45 -4.25 7.07 -3.62
N PHE A 46 -4.15 5.78 -3.94
CA PHE A 46 -3.12 4.90 -3.39
C PHE A 46 -1.72 5.30 -3.87
N LYS A 47 -1.57 5.69 -5.14
CA LYS A 47 -0.29 6.19 -5.68
C LYS A 47 0.15 7.48 -4.98
N GLU A 48 -0.75 8.43 -4.81
CA GLU A 48 -0.44 9.73 -4.19
C GLU A 48 -0.09 9.60 -2.70
N THR A 49 -0.72 8.67 -1.99
CA THR A 49 -0.55 8.51 -0.53
C THR A 49 0.59 7.57 -0.16
N ILE A 50 0.54 6.33 -0.64
CA ILE A 50 1.43 5.23 -0.23
C ILE A 50 2.45 4.93 -1.33
N GLY A 51 2.00 4.82 -2.58
CA GLY A 51 2.82 4.40 -3.71
C GLY A 51 4.09 5.23 -3.87
N ASN A 52 3.97 6.56 -3.83
CA ASN A 52 5.10 7.47 -3.97
C ASN A 52 6.13 7.34 -2.83
N ARG A 53 5.68 7.02 -1.61
CA ARG A 53 6.58 6.84 -0.46
C ARG A 53 7.37 5.55 -0.58
N ILE A 54 6.72 4.48 -1.04
CA ILE A 54 7.30 3.13 -1.07
C ILE A 54 8.12 2.86 -2.33
N ALA A 55 7.72 3.43 -3.48
CA ALA A 55 8.38 3.19 -4.76
C ALA A 55 9.85 3.64 -4.81
N GLY A 56 10.28 4.51 -3.90
CA GLY A 56 11.69 4.89 -3.75
C GLY A 56 12.55 3.85 -3.02
N HIS A 57 11.94 2.86 -2.38
CA HIS A 57 12.63 1.90 -1.50
C HIS A 57 12.56 0.44 -2.00
N ILE A 58 11.54 0.08 -2.76
CA ILE A 58 11.30 -1.28 -3.27
C ILE A 58 10.51 -1.23 -4.58
N ASN A 59 10.59 -2.26 -5.43
CA ASN A 59 9.79 -2.31 -6.65
C ASN A 59 8.30 -2.48 -6.29
N VAL A 60 7.46 -1.54 -6.75
CA VAL A 60 6.02 -1.54 -6.47
C VAL A 60 5.24 -1.85 -7.75
N GLU A 61 4.37 -2.85 -7.68
CA GLU A 61 3.39 -3.17 -8.73
C GLU A 61 1.96 -3.20 -8.18
N TYR A 62 0.99 -3.11 -9.09
CA TYR A 62 -0.44 -3.04 -8.75
C TYR A 62 -1.21 -4.14 -9.49
N ALA A 63 -2.05 -4.84 -8.76
CA ALA A 63 -3.02 -5.79 -9.30
C ALA A 63 -4.43 -5.29 -8.97
N PHE A 64 -5.34 -5.37 -9.94
CA PHE A 64 -6.71 -4.89 -9.79
C PHE A 64 -7.66 -6.04 -9.45
N GLN A 65 -8.32 -5.94 -8.30
CA GLN A 65 -9.39 -6.87 -7.95
C GLN A 65 -10.73 -6.33 -8.45
N ARG A 66 -11.39 -7.10 -9.32
CA ARG A 66 -12.78 -6.89 -9.75
C ARG A 66 -13.68 -7.84 -8.95
N LEU A 67 -14.75 -7.30 -8.36
CA LEU A 67 -15.78 -8.11 -7.71
C LEU A 67 -16.85 -8.36 -8.78
N ASP A 68 -16.81 -9.54 -9.38
CA ASP A 68 -17.90 -10.06 -10.23
C ASP A 68 -19.12 -10.45 -9.38
#